data_AF-A0A957D739-F1
#
_entry.id   AF-A0A957D739-F1
#
_cell.length_a   1.000
_cell.length_b   1.000
_cell.length_c   1.000
_cell.angle_alpha   90.00
_cell.angle_beta   90.00
_cell.angle_gamma   90.00
#
_symmetry.space_group_name_H-M   'P 1'
#
loop_
_entity.id
_entity.type
_entity.pdbx_description
1 polymer ?
#
loop_
_entity_poly.entity_id
_entity_poly.type
_entity_poly.pdbx_seq_one_letter_code
_entity_poly.pdbx_strand_id
1 'polypeptide(L)'
;MWTTEHSLVTTVSKEAIWKVWADVENWPTWDKEVEWCKLNGKFEAGTRYTLKPVGGPEVEAIIEKCQRLVEFVDISSLPLAKMTFAHEMADVAGGV
;
A
#
# COMPACT_ATOMS: atom_id res chain seq x y z
N MET A 1 18.22 -4.18 -10.99
CA MET A 1 16.94 -3.84 -10.34
C MET A 1 16.39 -5.13 -9.78
N TRP A 2 16.15 -5.19 -8.47
CA TRP A 2 15.64 -6.39 -7.80
C TRP A 2 14.13 -6.23 -7.69
N THR A 3 13.38 -7.27 -8.03
CA THR A 3 11.92 -7.29 -7.97
C THR A 3 11.48 -8.61 -7.35
N THR A 4 10.47 -8.54 -6.49
CA THR A 4 9.76 -9.70 -5.95
C THR A 4 8.26 -9.47 -6.12
N GLU A 5 7.51 -10.53 -6.32
CA GLU A 5 6.07 -10.49 -6.55
C GLU A 5 5.41 -11.63 -5.78
N HIS A 6 4.22 -11.36 -5.26
CA HIS A 6 3.39 -12.35 -4.60
C HIS A 6 1.91 -12.08 -4.92
N SER A 7 1.15 -13.13 -5.19
CA SER A 7 -0.29 -13.06 -5.49
C SER A 7 -1.05 -14.13 -4.75
N LEU A 8 -2.27 -13.81 -4.33
CA LEU A 8 -3.21 -14.70 -3.66
C LEU A 8 -4.61 -14.48 -4.23
N VAL A 9 -5.45 -15.51 -4.17
CA VAL A 9 -6.87 -15.42 -4.55
C VAL A 9 -7.74 -15.45 -3.30
N THR A 10 -8.71 -14.56 -3.21
CA THR A 10 -9.64 -14.45 -2.08
C THR A 10 -11.08 -14.27 -2.54
N THR A 11 -12.03 -14.69 -1.69
CA THR A 11 -13.47 -14.48 -1.92
C THR A 11 -13.97 -13.15 -1.36
N VAL A 12 -13.09 -12.35 -0.75
CA VAL A 12 -13.38 -11.01 -0.26
C VAL A 12 -13.60 -10.06 -1.45
N SER A 13 -14.56 -9.14 -1.33
CA SER A 13 -14.85 -8.19 -2.41
C SER A 13 -13.74 -7.15 -2.56
N LYS A 14 -13.57 -6.63 -3.79
CA LYS A 14 -12.65 -5.53 -4.10
C LYS A 14 -12.88 -4.30 -3.22
N GLU A 15 -14.13 -3.99 -2.90
CA GLU A 15 -14.48 -2.84 -2.05
C GLU A 15 -13.98 -3.02 -0.62
N ALA A 16 -14.04 -4.24 -0.09
CA ALA A 16 -13.54 -4.52 1.25
C ALA A 16 -12.01 -4.43 1.31
N ILE A 17 -11.32 -4.99 0.31
CA ILE A 17 -9.86 -4.85 0.16
C ILE A 17 -9.48 -3.37 0.04
N TRP A 18 -10.12 -2.65 -0.87
CA TRP A 18 -9.84 -1.23 -1.10
C TRP A 18 -10.08 -0.37 0.13
N LYS A 19 -11.13 -0.67 0.91
CA LYS A 19 -11.41 0.05 2.15
C LYS A 19 -10.24 -0.05 3.13
N VAL A 20 -9.63 -1.23 3.24
CA VAL A 20 -8.48 -1.46 4.13
C VAL A 20 -7.21 -0.82 3.56
N TRP A 21 -6.99 -0.90 2.25
CA TRP A 21 -5.86 -0.23 1.60
C TRP A 21 -5.89 1.29 1.74
N ALA A 22 -7.06 1.90 1.49
CA ALA A 22 -7.22 3.35 1.57
C ALA A 22 -7.21 3.91 3.01
N ASP A 23 -7.39 3.05 4.01
CA ASP A 23 -7.37 3.41 5.43
C ASP A 23 -5.96 3.32 6.03
N VAL A 24 -5.08 4.18 5.49
CA VAL A 24 -3.63 4.18 5.74
C VAL A 24 -3.26 4.26 7.22
N GLU A 25 -3.97 5.08 8.00
CA GLU A 25 -3.66 5.23 9.43
C GLU A 25 -4.00 3.98 10.25
N ASN A 26 -4.88 3.11 9.73
CA ASN A 26 -5.27 1.85 10.36
C ASN A 26 -4.52 0.63 9.80
N TRP A 27 -3.51 0.81 8.95
CA TRP A 27 -2.64 -0.28 8.51
C TRP A 27 -2.04 -1.13 9.64
N PRO A 28 -1.59 -0.58 10.79
CA PRO A 28 -1.08 -1.38 11.91
C PRO A 28 -2.05 -2.43 12.47
N THR A 29 -3.35 -2.30 12.18
CA THR A 29 -4.36 -3.26 12.67
C THR A 29 -4.31 -4.61 11.96
N TRP A 30 -3.72 -4.67 10.76
CA TRP A 30 -3.64 -5.90 9.95
C TRP A 30 -2.23 -6.16 9.41
N ASP A 31 -1.47 -5.11 9.09
CA ASP A 31 -0.07 -5.21 8.70
C ASP A 31 0.82 -5.15 9.96
N LYS A 32 1.42 -6.29 10.30
CA LYS A 32 2.27 -6.42 11.49
C LYS A 32 3.66 -5.81 11.31
N GLU A 33 4.03 -5.45 10.09
CA GLU A 33 5.30 -4.80 9.78
C GLU A 33 5.22 -3.27 9.93
N VAL A 34 4.00 -2.72 10.09
CA VAL A 34 3.74 -1.28 10.28
C VAL A 34 3.49 -0.97 11.75
N GLU A 35 4.30 -0.07 12.32
CA GLU A 35 4.10 0.45 13.68
C GLU A 35 3.05 1.56 13.69
N TRP A 36 3.16 2.52 12.76
CA TRP A 36 2.14 3.52 12.48
C TRP A 36 2.30 4.09 11.07
N CYS A 37 1.22 4.69 10.56
CA CYS A 37 1.22 5.42 9.30
C CYS A 37 0.38 6.69 9.43
N LYS A 38 0.75 7.73 8.67
CA LYS A 38 0.02 9.00 8.64
C LYS A 38 -0.09 9.54 7.23
N LEU A 39 -1.32 9.65 6.72
CA LEU A 39 -1.61 10.15 5.39
C LEU A 39 -1.80 11.68 5.39
N ASN A 40 -1.09 12.38 4.51
CA ASN A 40 -1.17 13.84 4.41
C ASN A 40 -2.18 14.27 3.35
N GLY A 41 -3.44 13.85 3.48
CA GLY A 41 -4.51 14.20 2.55
C GLY A 41 -5.44 13.03 2.24
N LYS A 42 -5.95 13.00 1.01
CA LYS A 42 -6.81 11.92 0.52
C LYS A 42 -5.96 10.78 -0.02
N PHE A 43 -6.51 9.57 -0.04
CA PHE A 43 -5.85 8.44 -0.69
C PHE A 43 -5.97 8.55 -2.21
N GLU A 44 -5.14 9.41 -2.81
CA GLU A 44 -5.11 9.72 -4.24
C GLU A 44 -3.68 9.97 -4.73
N ALA A 45 -3.45 9.80 -6.03
CA ALA A 45 -2.15 10.00 -6.64
C ALA A 45 -1.60 11.41 -6.35
N GLY A 46 -0.31 11.49 -6.02
CA GLY A 46 0.38 12.69 -5.58
C GLY A 46 0.37 12.91 -4.07
N THR A 47 -0.46 12.20 -3.31
CA THR A 47 -0.51 12.35 -1.85
C THR A 47 0.68 11.69 -1.18
N ARG A 48 1.26 12.39 -0.21
CA ARG A 48 2.37 11.89 0.61
C ARG A 48 1.87 11.30 1.91
N TYR A 49 2.59 10.33 2.44
CA TYR A 49 2.37 9.81 3.78
C TYR A 49 3.70 9.46 4.43
N THR A 50 3.68 9.41 5.76
CA THR A 50 4.80 8.94 6.56
C THR A 50 4.48 7.54 7.06
N LEU A 51 5.41 6.61 6.83
CA LEU A 51 5.35 5.22 7.27
C LEU A 51 6.43 4.98 8.31
N LYS A 52 6.04 4.44 9.46
CA LYS A 52 6.96 3.89 10.46
C LYS A 52 6.84 2.36 10.48
N PRO A 53 7.82 1.62 9.94
CA PRO A 53 7.87 0.19 10.10
C PRO A 53 8.35 -0.21 11.50
N VAL A 54 7.93 -1.38 11.96
CA VAL A 54 8.39 -1.95 13.24
C VAL A 54 9.90 -2.16 13.20
N GLY A 55 10.63 -1.51 14.11
CA GLY A 55 12.08 -1.64 14.22
C GLY A 55 12.90 -0.90 13.15
N GLY A 56 12.26 -0.20 12.21
CA GLY A 56 12.94 0.62 11.19
C GLY A 56 12.78 2.14 11.39
N PRO A 57 13.50 2.98 10.64
CA PRO A 57 13.33 4.44 10.68
C PRO A 57 12.03 4.86 9.99
N GLU A 58 11.58 6.09 10.26
CA GLU A 58 10.48 6.70 9.51
C GLU A 58 10.86 6.91 8.05
N VAL A 59 9.90 6.68 7.16
CA VAL A 59 10.08 6.77 5.71
C VAL A 59 8.98 7.65 5.13
N GLU A 60 9.36 8.60 4.28
CA GLU A 60 8.40 9.32 3.45
C GLU A 60 8.10 8.53 2.18
N ALA A 61 6.81 8.41 1.89
CA ALA A 61 6.30 7.80 0.69
C ALA A 61 5.33 8.73 -0.05
N ILE A 62 5.18 8.50 -1.35
CA ILE A 62 4.19 9.16 -2.20
C ILE A 62 3.38 8.12 -2.93
N ILE A 63 2.07 8.30 -2.96
CA ILE A 63 1.16 7.52 -3.80
C ILE A 63 1.39 7.98 -5.24
N GLU A 64 2.10 7.21 -6.05
CA GLU A 64 2.37 7.51 -7.45
C GLU A 64 1.12 7.27 -8.31
N LYS A 65 0.43 6.16 -8.08
CA LYS A 65 -0.82 5.80 -8.78
C LYS A 65 -1.88 5.39 -7.77
N CYS A 66 -3.13 5.74 -8.05
CA CYS A 66 -4.28 5.33 -7.27
C CYS A 66 -5.49 5.20 -8.19
N GLN A 67 -5.86 3.97 -8.51
CA GLN A 67 -7.02 3.63 -9.32
C GLN A 67 -7.97 2.81 -8.47
N ARG A 68 -9.10 3.43 -8.09
CA ARG A 68 -10.07 2.82 -7.18
C ARG A 68 -10.52 1.45 -7.69
N LEU A 69 -10.48 0.47 -6.80
CA LEU A 69 -10.83 -0.94 -7.06
C LEU A 69 -9.92 -1.67 -8.06
N VAL A 70 -8.73 -1.13 -8.37
CA VAL A 70 -7.80 -1.73 -9.34
C VAL A 70 -6.39 -1.81 -8.75
N GLU A 71 -5.80 -0.65 -8.44
CA GLU A 71 -4.40 -0.61 -7.99
C GLU A 71 -4.10 0.62 -7.15
N PHE A 72 -3.05 0.52 -6.35
CA PHE A 72 -2.27 1.68 -5.96
C PHE A 72 -0.78 1.36 -5.96
N VAL A 73 0.02 2.36 -6.32
CA VAL A 73 1.48 2.26 -6.33
C VAL A 73 2.03 3.36 -5.44
N ASP A 74 2.92 3.00 -4.52
CA ASP A 74 3.65 3.97 -3.71
C ASP A 74 5.16 3.86 -3.93
N ILE A 75 5.83 4.99 -3.69
CA ILE A 75 7.29 5.08 -3.76
C ILE A 75 7.80 5.61 -2.43
N SER A 76 8.49 4.74 -1.70
CA SER A 76 9.19 5.02 -0.46
C SER A 76 10.62 5.50 -0.73
N SER A 77 11.02 6.62 -0.10
CA SER A 77 12.37 7.18 -0.22
C SER A 77 13.26 6.72 0.93
N LEU A 78 14.27 5.91 0.63
CA LEU A 78 15.23 5.40 1.60
C LEU A 78 16.59 6.10 1.41
N PRO A 79 17.49 6.05 2.41
CA PRO A 79 18.88 6.43 2.18
C PRO A 79 19.47 5.61 1.03
N LEU A 80 19.93 6.29 -0.03
CA LEU A 80 20.58 5.71 -1.22
C LEU A 80 19.68 4.86 -2.13
N ALA A 81 18.38 4.72 -1.84
CA ALA A 81 17.50 3.86 -2.60
C ALA A 81 16.07 4.41 -2.67
N LYS A 82 15.33 3.93 -3.67
CA LYS A 82 13.88 4.05 -3.72
C LYS A 82 13.30 2.66 -3.75
N MET A 83 12.17 2.48 -3.08
CA MET A 83 11.43 1.24 -3.08
C MET A 83 10.03 1.53 -3.61
N THR A 84 9.64 0.80 -4.64
CA THR A 84 8.31 0.92 -5.26
C THR A 84 7.51 -0.30 -4.87
N PHE A 85 6.32 -0.07 -4.31
CA PHE A 85 5.37 -1.14 -4.03
C PHE A 85 4.16 -0.96 -4.95
N ALA A 86 3.83 -2.01 -5.68
CA ALA A 86 2.63 -2.08 -6.51
C ALA A 86 1.65 -3.06 -5.86
N HIS A 87 0.44 -2.56 -5.61
CA HIS A 87 -0.65 -3.34 -5.06
C HIS A 87 -1.75 -3.37 -6.11
N GLU A 88 -2.05 -4.55 -6.61
CA GLU A 88 -3.00 -4.76 -7.71
C GLU A 88 -4.05 -5.79 -7.31
N MET A 89 -5.26 -5.63 -7.81
CA MET A 89 -6.30 -6.65 -7.70
C MET A 89 -7.11 -6.75 -8.99
N ALA A 90 -7.37 -7.98 -9.41
CA ALA A 90 -8.07 -8.32 -10.65
C ALA A 90 -9.20 -9.30 -10.35
N ASP A 91 -10.23 -9.37 -11.20
CA ASP A 91 -11.23 -10.42 -11.04
C ASP A 91 -10.70 -11.72 -11.66
N VAL A 92 -10.81 -12.83 -10.94
CA VAL A 92 -10.34 -14.14 -11.38
C VAL A 92 -11.42 -15.21 -11.19
N ALA A 93 -11.22 -16.38 -11.80
CA ALA A 93 -12.12 -17.51 -11.57
C ALA A 93 -12.06 -17.93 -10.09
N GLY A 94 -13.17 -17.72 -9.37
CA GLY A 94 -13.30 -18.08 -7.96
C GLY A 94 -13.09 -16.93 -6.96
N GLY A 95 -12.87 -15.69 -7.43
CA GLY A 95 -12.74 -14.54 -6.53
C GLY A 95 -12.02 -13.35 -7.15
N VAL A 96 -11.29 -12.65 -6.30
CA VAL A 96 -10.38 -11.54 -6.61
C VAL A 96 -8.95 -12.01 -6.36
#